data_AF-A0A1F8XX47-F1
#
_entry.id   AF-A0A1F8XX47-F1
#
_cell.length_a   1.000
_cell.length_b   1.000
_cell.length_c   1.000
_cell.angle_alpha   90.00
_cell.angle_beta   90.00
_cell.angle_gamma   90.00
#
_symmetry.space_group_name_H-M   'P 1'
#
loop_
_entity.id
_entity.type
_entity.pdbx_description
1 polymer ?
#
loop_
_entity_poly.entity_id
_entity_poly.type
_entity_poly.pdbx_seq_one_letter_code
_entity_poly.pdbx_strand_id
1 'polypeptide(L)'
;MPLKFGVKDGIIVGAAGGVLWGLVSMAVNSATGAFAPEAGLVHDAVSFTLGGGLFGVVAGAFIGAGARFIPFGNIYARSVFTSTLIWLLLRAGGAMLSAIEPERYHVLTPETLQGLLLSALLGAMIAGVWSFWKGPSREDGDTLKA
;
A
#
# COMPACT_ATOMS: atom_id res chain seq x y z
N MET A 1 -4.76 23.35 -1.87
CA MET A 1 -6.09 22.91 -2.35
C MET A 1 -6.33 21.49 -1.85
N PRO A 2 -7.53 21.07 -1.40
CA PRO A 2 -7.72 19.68 -0.99
C PRO A 2 -7.62 18.76 -2.21
N LEU A 3 -6.76 17.75 -2.13
CA LEU A 3 -6.62 16.70 -3.14
C LEU A 3 -7.99 16.06 -3.39
N LYS A 4 -8.56 16.23 -4.60
CA LYS A 4 -9.78 15.51 -5.02
C LYS A 4 -9.42 14.06 -5.32
N PHE A 5 -9.24 13.27 -4.27
CA PHE A 5 -9.00 11.84 -4.31
C PHE A 5 -10.29 11.14 -3.89
N GLY A 6 -11.14 10.78 -4.84
CA GLY A 6 -12.40 10.08 -4.55
C GLY A 6 -12.14 8.63 -4.17
N VAL A 7 -13.11 7.99 -3.50
CA VAL A 7 -13.01 6.55 -3.13
C VAL A 7 -12.89 5.67 -4.38
N LYS A 8 -13.63 5.98 -5.45
CA LYS A 8 -13.55 5.24 -6.73
C LYS A 8 -12.16 5.34 -7.34
N ASP A 9 -11.63 6.55 -7.48
CA ASP A 9 -10.29 6.76 -8.01
C ASP A 9 -9.26 6.07 -7.11
N GLY A 10 -9.42 6.18 -5.80
CA GLY A 10 -8.57 5.52 -4.82
C GLY A 10 -8.55 4.00 -4.94
N ILE A 11 -9.70 3.36 -5.15
CA ILE A 11 -9.77 1.90 -5.39
C ILE A 11 -9.00 1.53 -6.66
N ILE A 12 -9.17 2.27 -7.76
CA ILE A 12 -8.53 1.92 -9.03
C ILE A 12 -7.02 2.16 -8.96
N VAL A 13 -6.59 3.32 -8.45
CA VAL A 13 -5.17 3.66 -8.25
C VAL A 13 -4.53 2.69 -7.27
N GLY A 14 -5.26 2.36 -6.20
CA GLY A 14 -4.86 1.38 -5.20
C GLY A 14 -4.66 0.00 -5.80
N ALA A 15 -5.60 -0.49 -6.60
CA ALA A 15 -5.49 -1.76 -7.31
C ALA A 15 -4.28 -1.78 -8.25
N ALA A 16 -4.11 -0.74 -9.08
CA ALA A 16 -3.00 -0.64 -10.02
C ALA A 16 -1.64 -0.56 -9.31
N GLY A 17 -1.52 0.32 -8.31
CA GLY A 17 -0.32 0.44 -7.49
C GLY A 17 -0.02 -0.83 -6.71
N GLY A 18 -1.05 -1.50 -6.20
CA GLY A 18 -0.95 -2.77 -5.50
C GLY A 18 -0.48 -3.93 -6.38
N VAL A 19 -1.03 -4.04 -7.59
CA VAL A 19 -0.60 -5.05 -8.58
C VAL A 19 0.85 -4.81 -8.99
N LEU A 20 1.22 -3.57 -9.33
CA LEU A 20 2.61 -3.22 -9.67
C LEU A 20 3.56 -3.52 -8.50
N TRP A 21 3.15 -3.18 -7.28
CA TRP A 21 3.92 -3.48 -6.08
C TRP A 21 4.06 -4.98 -5.82
N GLY A 22 3.02 -5.78 -6.06
CA GLY A 22 3.06 -7.23 -5.98
C GLY A 22 4.10 -7.83 -6.93
N LEU A 23 4.11 -7.37 -8.19
CA LEU A 23 5.12 -7.80 -9.18
C LEU A 23 6.54 -7.39 -8.79
N VAL A 24 6.73 -6.16 -8.29
CA VAL A 24 8.04 -5.70 -7.79
C VAL A 24 8.48 -6.54 -6.59
N SER A 25 7.57 -6.84 -5.66
CA SER A 25 7.86 -7.65 -4.48
C SER A 25 8.25 -9.07 -4.85
N MET A 26 7.60 -9.66 -5.86
CA MET A 26 7.98 -10.95 -6.43
C MET A 26 9.39 -10.92 -7.04
N ALA A 27 9.71 -9.89 -7.83
CA ALA A 27 11.04 -9.73 -8.44
C ALA A 27 12.15 -9.53 -7.38
N VAL A 28 11.86 -8.78 -6.33
CA VAL A 28 12.77 -8.64 -5.18
C VAL A 28 12.91 -9.96 -4.44
N ASN A 29 11.81 -10.69 -4.25
CA ASN A 29 11.83 -11.99 -3.58
C ASN A 29 12.66 -13.02 -4.35
N SER A 30 12.53 -13.06 -5.68
CA SER A 30 13.30 -14.00 -6.51
C SER A 30 14.80 -13.72 -6.49
N ALA A 31 15.21 -12.46 -6.30
CA ALA A 31 16.61 -12.08 -6.17
C ALA A 31 17.18 -12.27 -4.75
N THR A 32 16.36 -12.11 -3.71
CA THR A 32 16.82 -12.06 -2.31
C THR A 32 16.54 -13.34 -1.53
N GLY A 33 15.56 -14.15 -1.95
CA GLY A 33 15.07 -15.29 -1.18
C GLY A 33 14.41 -14.90 0.14
N ALA A 34 13.88 -13.67 0.24
CA ALA A 34 13.30 -13.13 1.47
C ALA A 34 12.06 -13.92 1.96
N PHE A 35 11.34 -14.59 1.06
CA PHE A 35 10.21 -15.47 1.32
C PHE A 35 10.46 -16.81 0.62
N ALA A 36 10.18 -17.90 1.33
CA ALA A 36 10.29 -19.25 0.76
C ALA A 36 9.27 -19.42 -0.38
N PRO A 37 9.68 -19.90 -1.57
CA PRO A 37 8.74 -20.19 -2.65
C PRO A 37 7.82 -21.34 -2.25
N GLU A 38 6.50 -21.13 -2.32
CA GLU A 38 5.52 -22.11 -1.80
C GLU A 38 5.18 -23.22 -2.80
N ALA A 39 5.06 -22.92 -4.09
CA ALA A 39 4.61 -23.92 -5.08
C ALA A 39 5.08 -23.68 -6.54
N GLY A 40 5.93 -22.68 -6.79
CA GLY A 40 6.49 -22.38 -8.11
C GLY A 40 6.16 -20.97 -8.62
N LEU A 41 6.88 -20.55 -9.65
CA LEU A 41 6.96 -19.14 -10.09
C LEU A 41 5.60 -18.54 -10.50
N VAL A 42 4.71 -19.34 -11.07
CA VAL A 42 3.34 -18.92 -11.45
C VAL A 42 2.43 -18.76 -10.22
N HIS A 43 2.53 -19.66 -9.25
CA HIS A 43 1.77 -19.57 -8.00
C HIS A 43 2.19 -18.33 -7.22
N ASP A 44 3.49 -18.10 -7.09
CA ASP A 44 4.03 -16.93 -6.40
C ASP A 44 3.59 -15.64 -7.12
N ALA A 45 3.65 -15.60 -8.46
CA ALA A 45 3.17 -14.45 -9.22
C ALA A 45 1.69 -14.13 -8.95
N VAL A 46 0.83 -15.14 -8.88
CA VAL A 46 -0.58 -14.98 -8.56
C VAL A 46 -0.76 -14.50 -7.12
N SER A 47 -0.10 -15.11 -6.16
CA SER A 47 -0.19 -14.75 -4.74
C SER A 47 0.30 -13.33 -4.45
N PHE A 48 1.46 -12.94 -5.00
CA PHE A 48 2.00 -11.59 -4.86
C PHE A 48 1.10 -10.55 -5.54
N THR A 49 0.57 -10.85 -6.73
CA THR A 49 -0.32 -9.96 -7.47
C THR A 49 -1.66 -9.77 -6.75
N LEU A 50 -2.28 -10.85 -6.28
CA LEU A 50 -3.55 -10.80 -5.56
C LEU A 50 -3.39 -10.14 -4.20
N GLY A 51 -2.36 -10.51 -3.43
CA GLY A 51 -2.06 -9.90 -2.14
C GLY A 51 -1.76 -8.42 -2.27
N GLY A 52 -0.90 -8.04 -3.21
CA GLY A 52 -0.59 -6.65 -3.53
C GLY A 52 -1.83 -5.87 -3.98
N GLY A 53 -2.61 -6.43 -4.91
CA GLY A 53 -3.83 -5.80 -5.43
C GLY A 53 -4.90 -5.58 -4.36
N LEU A 54 -5.17 -6.58 -3.52
CA LEU A 54 -6.13 -6.46 -2.41
C LEU A 54 -5.67 -5.42 -1.39
N PHE A 55 -4.41 -5.49 -0.96
CA PHE A 55 -3.87 -4.53 0.00
C PHE A 55 -3.85 -3.10 -0.57
N GLY A 56 -3.53 -2.98 -1.86
CA GLY A 56 -3.60 -1.72 -2.59
C GLY A 56 -5.00 -1.16 -2.71
N VAL A 57 -6.02 -1.98 -3.00
CA VAL A 57 -7.44 -1.56 -3.01
C VAL A 57 -7.86 -1.02 -1.65
N VAL A 58 -7.54 -1.75 -0.58
CA VAL A 58 -7.87 -1.31 0.79
C VAL A 58 -7.17 0.02 1.08
N ALA A 59 -5.84 0.10 0.90
CA ALA A 59 -5.09 1.32 1.13
C ALA A 59 -5.62 2.51 0.32
N GLY A 60 -5.88 2.31 -0.98
CA GLY A 60 -6.43 3.30 -1.88
C GLY A 60 -7.82 3.79 -1.49
N ALA A 61 -8.70 2.88 -1.07
CA ALA A 61 -10.03 3.22 -0.55
C ALA A 61 -9.93 4.08 0.72
N PHE A 62 -9.03 3.71 1.65
CA PHE A 62 -8.79 4.49 2.87
C PHE A 62 -8.17 5.87 2.57
N ILE A 63 -7.29 5.99 1.58
CA ILE A 63 -6.74 7.29 1.16
C ILE A 63 -7.86 8.20 0.64
N GLY A 64 -8.79 7.66 -0.15
CA GLY A 64 -9.92 8.42 -0.71
C GLY A 64 -11.02 8.75 0.32
N ALA A 65 -11.38 7.81 1.17
CA ALA A 65 -12.38 8.04 2.23
C ALA A 65 -11.82 8.94 3.34
N GLY A 66 -10.55 8.77 3.68
CA GLY A 66 -9.85 9.46 4.76
C GLY A 66 -9.25 10.80 4.36
N ALA A 67 -9.47 11.27 3.13
CA ALA A 67 -8.82 12.47 2.57
C ALA A 67 -8.98 13.74 3.43
N ARG A 68 -10.03 13.81 4.26
CA ARG A 68 -10.31 14.92 5.19
C ARG A 68 -9.72 14.75 6.60
N PHE A 69 -9.36 13.52 6.98
CA PHE A 69 -8.87 13.18 8.33
C PHE A 69 -7.37 12.96 8.38
N ILE A 70 -6.73 12.72 7.23
CA ILE A 70 -5.29 12.53 7.14
C ILE A 70 -4.61 13.91 7.10
N PRO A 71 -3.71 14.23 8.04
CA PRO A 71 -3.15 15.59 8.22
C PRO A 71 -2.17 16.01 7.11
N PHE A 72 -1.91 15.16 6.12
CA PHE A 72 -0.94 15.42 5.06
C PHE A 72 -1.62 15.97 3.79
N GLY A 73 -1.10 17.09 3.28
CA GLY A 73 -1.52 17.67 2.00
C GLY A 73 -0.86 16.99 0.78
N ASN A 74 0.35 16.44 0.96
CA ASN A 74 1.08 15.74 -0.09
C ASN A 74 0.56 14.29 -0.24
N ILE A 75 0.26 13.87 -1.48
CA ILE A 75 -0.20 12.52 -1.80
C ILE A 75 0.79 11.43 -1.37
N TYR A 76 2.11 11.65 -1.51
CA TYR A 76 3.12 10.68 -1.09
C TYR A 76 3.07 10.45 0.43
N ALA A 77 3.14 11.53 1.22
CA ALA A 77 3.07 11.45 2.67
C ALA A 77 1.74 10.82 3.14
N ARG A 78 0.63 11.20 2.49
CA ARG A 78 -0.71 10.67 2.77
C ARG A 78 -0.80 9.16 2.48
N SER A 79 -0.32 8.71 1.32
CA SER A 79 -0.40 7.31 0.92
C SER A 79 0.54 6.42 1.74
N VAL A 80 1.77 6.88 2.01
CA VAL A 80 2.73 6.18 2.89
C VAL A 80 2.15 6.07 4.30
N PHE A 81 1.65 7.16 4.87
CA PHE A 81 1.03 7.14 6.19
C PHE A 81 -0.17 6.19 6.26
N THR A 82 -1.04 6.22 5.25
CA THR A 82 -2.25 5.38 5.26
C THR A 82 -1.89 3.90 5.15
N SER A 83 -1.00 3.53 4.23
CA SER A 83 -0.61 2.12 4.06
C SER A 83 0.14 1.59 5.29
N THR A 84 1.06 2.38 5.85
CA THR A 84 1.78 2.00 7.09
C THR A 84 0.84 1.90 8.28
N LEU A 85 -0.14 2.80 8.43
CA LEU A 85 -1.14 2.73 9.49
C LEU A 85 -1.98 1.45 9.38
N ILE A 86 -2.43 1.08 8.18
CA ILE A 86 -3.16 -0.18 7.98
C ILE A 86 -2.28 -1.37 8.36
N TRP A 87 -1.00 -1.38 7.97
CA TRP A 87 -0.07 -2.42 8.38
C TRP A 87 0.07 -2.50 9.91
N LEU A 88 0.24 -1.37 10.59
CA LEU A 88 0.34 -1.32 12.05
C LEU A 88 -0.92 -1.87 12.73
N LEU A 89 -2.10 -1.58 12.19
CA LEU A 89 -3.37 -2.13 12.70
C LEU A 89 -3.43 -3.66 12.51
N LEU A 90 -3.04 -4.18 11.35
CA LEU A 90 -2.97 -5.63 11.10
C LEU A 90 -1.95 -6.29 12.03
N ARG A 91 -0.79 -5.66 12.22
CA ARG A 91 0.26 -6.14 13.12
C ARG A 91 -0.18 -6.16 14.59
N ALA A 92 -0.94 -5.16 15.02
CA ALA A 92 -1.54 -5.13 16.36
C ALA A 92 -2.56 -6.28 16.52
N GLY A 93 -3.39 -6.52 15.50
CA GLY A 93 -4.29 -7.68 15.47
C GLY A 93 -3.54 -9.01 15.58
N GLY A 94 -2.46 -9.19 14.82
CA GLY A 94 -1.59 -10.37 14.91
C GLY A 94 -0.92 -10.53 16.29
N ALA A 95 -0.54 -9.41 16.93
CA ALA A 95 -0.02 -9.43 18.30
C ALA A 95 -1.05 -9.92 19.31
N MET A 96 -2.30 -9.43 19.19
CA MET A 96 -3.40 -9.85 20.05
C MET A 96 -3.70 -11.35 19.86
N LEU A 97 -3.72 -11.85 18.63
CA LEU A 97 -3.93 -13.28 18.36
C LEU A 97 -2.80 -14.13 18.96
N SER A 98 -1.54 -13.69 18.85
CA SER A 98 -0.40 -14.36 19.47
C SER A 98 -0.43 -14.34 20.99
N ALA A 99 -0.98 -13.29 21.60
CA ALA A 99 -1.16 -13.24 23.05
C ALA A 99 -2.27 -14.18 23.55
N ILE A 100 -3.29 -14.46 22.73
CA ILE A 100 -4.42 -15.34 23.09
C ILE A 100 -4.09 -16.81 22.80
N GLU A 101 -3.49 -17.11 21.64
CA GLU A 101 -3.12 -18.47 21.20
C GLU A 101 -1.64 -18.51 20.77
N PRO A 102 -0.68 -18.46 21.72
CA PRO A 102 0.75 -18.37 21.44
C PRO A 102 1.30 -19.62 20.74
N GLU A 103 0.66 -20.77 20.93
CA GLU A 103 1.02 -22.06 20.30
C GLU A 103 0.76 -22.07 18.78
N ARG A 104 -0.10 -21.16 18.30
CA ARG A 104 -0.61 -21.15 16.92
C ARG A 104 -0.16 -19.92 16.14
N TYR A 105 -0.07 -18.77 16.81
CA TYR A 105 0.33 -17.52 16.20
C TYR A 105 1.64 -17.05 16.83
N HIS A 106 2.66 -16.97 15.99
CA HIS A 106 3.96 -16.44 16.37
C HIS A 106 4.18 -15.13 15.64
N VAL A 107 4.65 -14.12 16.37
CA VAL A 107 5.02 -12.87 15.72
C VAL A 107 6.53 -12.73 15.69
N LEU A 108 7.08 -12.74 14.48
CA LEU A 108 8.50 -12.59 14.25
C LEU A 108 8.85 -11.11 14.02
N THR A 109 9.78 -10.62 14.81
CA THR A 109 10.24 -9.21 14.74
C THR A 109 10.86 -8.85 13.38
N PRO A 110 11.68 -9.70 12.72
CA PRO A 110 12.21 -9.40 11.39
C PRO A 110 11.11 -9.22 10.34
N GLU A 111 10.09 -10.08 10.33
CA GLU A 111 8.94 -10.00 9.42
C GLU A 111 8.10 -8.74 9.68
N THR A 112 8.05 -8.29 10.94
CA THR A 112 7.35 -7.06 11.31
C THR A 112 7.99 -5.83 10.66
N LEU A 113 9.32 -5.73 10.71
CA LEU A 113 10.06 -4.62 10.11
C LEU A 113 9.97 -4.68 8.58
N GLN A 114 10.10 -5.88 8.01
CA GLN A 114 9.94 -6.10 6.58
C GLN A 114 8.56 -5.65 6.10
N GLY A 115 7.48 -6.10 6.75
CA GLY A 115 6.12 -5.68 6.38
C GLY A 115 5.89 -4.17 6.52
N LEU A 116 6.51 -3.52 7.51
CA LEU A 116 6.45 -2.07 7.65
C LEU A 116 7.10 -1.37 6.45
N LEU A 117 8.31 -1.78 6.06
CA LEU A 117 9.00 -1.24 4.88
C LEU A 117 8.20 -1.49 3.59
N LEU A 118 7.66 -2.70 3.41
CA LEU A 118 6.86 -3.04 2.24
C LEU A 118 5.57 -2.21 2.17
N SER A 119 4.92 -1.94 3.31
CA SER A 119 3.73 -1.08 3.36
C SER A 119 4.05 0.38 3.01
N ALA A 120 5.18 0.91 3.49
CA ALA A 120 5.63 2.25 3.13
C ALA A 120 5.89 2.36 1.61
N LEU A 121 6.56 1.36 1.03
CA LEU A 121 6.84 1.29 -0.40
C LEU A 121 5.57 1.14 -1.24
N LEU A 122 4.60 0.36 -0.80
CA LEU A 122 3.28 0.31 -1.45
C LEU A 122 2.62 1.70 -1.45
N GLY A 123 2.61 2.40 -0.32
CA GLY A 123 2.07 3.75 -0.24
C GLY A 123 2.75 4.71 -1.23
N ALA A 124 4.07 4.61 -1.38
CA ALA A 124 4.81 5.37 -2.38
C ALA A 124 4.42 4.96 -3.82
N MET A 125 4.22 3.68 -4.09
CA MET A 125 3.79 3.17 -5.40
C MET A 125 2.39 3.68 -5.78
N ILE A 126 1.44 3.64 -4.84
CA ILE A 126 0.08 4.19 -5.04
C ILE A 126 0.16 5.70 -5.36
N ALA A 127 0.98 6.45 -4.64
CA ALA A 127 1.20 7.86 -4.91
C ALA A 127 1.84 8.11 -6.29
N GLY A 128 2.82 7.28 -6.68
CA GLY A 128 3.42 7.34 -8.02
C GLY A 128 2.40 7.10 -9.13
N VAL A 129 1.60 6.04 -9.02
CA VAL A 129 0.52 5.74 -9.99
C VAL A 129 -0.48 6.89 -10.06
N TRP A 130 -0.86 7.48 -8.93
CA TRP A 130 -1.72 8.67 -8.89
C TRP A 130 -1.14 9.84 -9.66
N SER A 131 0.14 10.16 -9.41
CA SER A 131 0.84 11.27 -10.07
C SER A 131 0.92 11.07 -11.59
N PHE A 132 1.15 9.85 -12.06
CA PHE A 132 1.13 9.53 -13.49
C PHE A 132 -0.28 9.64 -14.09
N TRP A 133 -1.31 9.20 -13.37
CA TRP A 133 -2.68 9.22 -13.88
C TRP A 133 -3.28 10.64 -13.96
N LYS A 134 -2.98 11.52 -13.00
CA LYS A 134 -3.47 12.91 -13.03
C LYS A 134 -2.69 13.84 -13.98
N GLY A 135 -1.52 13.42 -14.47
CA GLY A 135 -0.64 14.20 -15.34
C GLY A 135 -0.02 15.45 -14.67
N PRO A 136 1.02 16.07 -15.25
CA PRO A 136 1.74 17.22 -14.66
C PRO A 136 0.96 18.55 -14.58
N SER A 137 -0.30 18.62 -15.01
CA SER A 137 -0.99 19.92 -15.13
C SER A 137 -2.46 19.81 -14.75
N ARG A 138 -2.77 20.16 -13.50
CA ARG A 138 -4.09 20.67 -13.11
C ARG A 138 -4.06 21.51 -11.81
N GLU A 139 -2.93 22.13 -11.50
CA GLU A 139 -2.83 23.19 -10.47
C GLU A 139 -2.43 24.57 -11.04
N ASP A 140 -1.89 24.66 -12.27
CA ASP A 140 -1.46 25.93 -12.89
C ASP A 140 -2.53 26.60 -13.79
N GLY A 141 -3.81 26.39 -13.50
CA GLY A 141 -4.92 26.84 -14.35
C GLY A 141 -5.70 28.06 -13.87
N ASP A 142 -5.52 28.49 -12.61
CA ASP A 142 -6.42 29.48 -11.98
C ASP A 142 -5.71 30.65 -11.28
N THR A 143 -4.38 30.79 -11.40
CA THR A 143 -3.64 31.93 -10.82
C THR A 143 -3.50 33.14 -11.75
N LEU A 144 -4.18 33.17 -12.90
CA LEU A 144 -4.19 34.31 -13.82
C LEU A 144 -5.55 35.03 -13.93
N LYS A 145 -6.46 34.79 -12.98
CA LYS A 145 -7.71 35.55 -12.86
C LYS A 145 -8.05 35.84 -11.39
N ALA A 146 -7.31 36.75 -10.78
CA ALA A 146 -7.75 37.52 -9.63
C ALA A 146 -7.06 38.89 -9.65
#